data_AF-A0A3A5AZW6-F1
#
_entry.id   AF-A0A3A5AZW6-F1
#
_cell.length_a   1.000
_cell.length_b   1.000
_cell.length_c   1.000
_cell.angle_alpha   90.00
_cell.angle_beta   90.00
_cell.angle_gamma   90.00
#
_symmetry.space_group_name_H-M   'P 1'
#
loop_
_entity.id
_entity.type
_entity.pdbx_description
1 polymer ?
#
loop_
_entity_poly.entity_id
_entity_poly.type
_entity_poly.pdbx_seq_one_letter_code
_entity_poly.pdbx_strand_id
1 'polypeptide(L)'
;MASRRIEDLHESVRDKAKAFLRECGEQGIAILITCTLRSMEEQAALYAQGREDIAKVNELRRFAGMPPLGPENRIVTNARPGYSLHNFGLAFDVVPLDGGKPIWD
;
A
#
# COMPACT_ATOMS: atom_id res chain seq x y z
N MET A 1 -1.74 0.39 9.23
CA MET A 1 -1.29 -0.29 7.98
C MET A 1 -2.26 0.10 6.88
N ALA A 2 -1.74 0.43 5.68
CA ALA A 2 -2.55 1.00 4.62
C ALA A 2 -3.79 0.14 4.30
N SER A 3 -4.87 0.81 3.91
CA SER A 3 -6.14 0.14 3.59
C SER A 3 -5.99 -0.77 2.37
N ARG A 4 -6.90 -1.75 2.28
CA ARG A 4 -7.10 -2.61 1.10
C ARG A 4 -8.51 -2.48 0.53
N ARG A 5 -9.34 -1.63 1.13
CA ARG A 5 -10.74 -1.45 0.76
C ARG A 5 -10.82 -0.54 -0.46
N ILE A 6 -11.59 -0.96 -1.45
CA ILE A 6 -11.85 -0.18 -2.66
C ILE A 6 -12.64 1.09 -2.30
N GLU A 7 -13.44 1.03 -1.24
CA GLU A 7 -14.24 2.14 -0.72
C GLU A 7 -13.39 3.29 -0.19
N ASP A 8 -12.11 3.06 0.11
CA ASP A 8 -11.20 4.11 0.56
C ASP A 8 -10.52 4.84 -0.63
N LEU A 9 -10.76 4.40 -1.87
CA LEU A 9 -10.35 5.13 -3.07
C LEU A 9 -11.28 6.31 -3.34
N HIS A 10 -10.71 7.37 -3.91
CA HIS A 10 -11.46 8.45 -4.53
C HIS A 10 -12.42 7.89 -5.58
N GLU A 11 -13.64 8.44 -5.68
CA GLU A 11 -14.72 7.92 -6.53
C GLU A 11 -14.27 7.62 -7.97
N SER A 12 -13.59 8.57 -8.61
CA SER A 12 -13.09 8.39 -9.98
C SER A 12 -12.08 7.25 -10.15
N VAL A 13 -11.29 6.94 -9.12
CA VAL A 13 -10.32 5.84 -9.13
C VAL A 13 -11.00 4.53 -8.70
N ARG A 14 -11.97 4.60 -7.80
CA ARG A 14 -12.78 3.47 -7.35
C ARG A 14 -13.48 2.78 -8.51
N ASP A 15 -14.12 3.54 -9.38
CA ASP A 15 -14.85 2.98 -10.53
C ASP A 15 -13.90 2.34 -11.54
N LYS A 16 -12.74 2.96 -11.75
CA LYS A 16 -11.67 2.38 -12.58
C LYS A 16 -11.11 1.09 -11.97
N ALA A 17 -10.90 1.04 -10.66
CA ALA A 17 -10.44 -0.16 -9.96
C ALA A 17 -11.47 -1.31 -10.08
N LYS A 18 -12.76 -1.01 -9.93
CA LYS A 18 -13.84 -1.99 -10.14
C LYS A 18 -13.86 -2.53 -11.58
N ALA A 19 -13.71 -1.65 -12.57
CA ALA A 19 -13.65 -2.05 -13.97
C ALA A 19 -12.43 -2.94 -14.25
N PHE A 20 -11.25 -2.54 -13.75
CA PHE A 20 -10.01 -3.32 -13.85
C PHE A 20 -10.16 -4.73 -13.25
N LEU A 21 -10.68 -4.83 -12.02
CA LEU A 21 -10.88 -6.13 -11.37
C LEU A 21 -11.85 -7.04 -12.13
N ARG A 22 -12.93 -6.45 -12.67
CA ARG A 22 -13.90 -7.20 -13.48
C ARG A 22 -13.24 -7.75 -14.74
N GLU A 23 -12.52 -6.91 -15.48
CA GLU A 23 -11.84 -7.32 -16.72
C GLU A 23 -10.76 -8.39 -16.46
N CYS A 24 -9.97 -8.26 -15.38
CA CYS A 24 -9.06 -9.32 -14.96
C CYS A 24 -9.81 -10.64 -14.68
N GLY A 25 -10.94 -10.57 -13.97
CA GLY A 25 -11.77 -11.73 -13.67
C GLY A 25 -12.34 -12.41 -14.92
N GLU A 26 -12.79 -11.64 -15.91
CA GLU A 26 -13.27 -12.13 -17.21
C GLU A 26 -12.17 -12.87 -17.99
N GLN A 27 -10.91 -12.50 -17.79
CA GLN A 27 -9.74 -13.18 -18.35
C GLN A 27 -9.21 -14.33 -17.47
N GLY A 28 -9.91 -14.67 -16.37
CA GLY A 28 -9.47 -15.71 -15.43
C GLY A 28 -8.28 -15.32 -14.54
N ILE A 29 -7.95 -14.03 -14.46
CA ILE A 29 -6.85 -13.50 -13.64
C ILE A 29 -7.42 -13.07 -12.29
N ALA A 30 -7.16 -13.85 -11.25
CA ALA A 30 -7.51 -13.48 -9.89
C ALA A 30 -6.53 -12.43 -9.35
N ILE A 31 -7.06 -11.31 -8.83
CA ILE A 31 -6.29 -10.18 -8.33
C ILE A 31 -6.57 -9.96 -6.84
N LEU A 32 -5.51 -9.71 -6.07
CA LEU A 32 -5.59 -9.19 -4.70
C LEU A 32 -5.16 -7.73 -4.66
N ILE A 33 -6.00 -6.85 -4.09
CA ILE A 33 -5.61 -5.49 -3.74
C ILE A 33 -4.78 -5.52 -2.45
N THR A 34 -3.59 -4.94 -2.52
CA THR A 34 -2.62 -4.95 -1.41
C THR A 34 -2.53 -3.61 -0.70
N CYS A 35 -2.84 -2.51 -1.41
CA CYS A 35 -2.86 -1.16 -0.86
C CYS A 35 -3.86 -0.25 -1.61
N THR A 36 -4.61 0.57 -0.89
CA THR A 36 -5.43 1.67 -1.41
C THR A 36 -5.01 2.98 -0.74
N LEU A 37 -5.80 3.51 0.20
CA LEU A 37 -5.49 4.72 0.96
C LEU A 37 -4.41 4.44 2.02
N ARG A 38 -3.45 5.36 2.13
CA ARG A 38 -2.38 5.35 3.14
C ARG A 38 -2.32 6.72 3.82
N SER A 39 -2.34 6.76 5.14
CA SER A 39 -2.30 8.03 5.87
C SER A 39 -0.94 8.75 5.70
N MET A 40 -0.89 10.02 6.09
CA MET A 40 0.36 10.79 6.07
C MET A 40 1.38 10.22 7.06
N GLU A 41 0.93 9.77 8.23
CA GLU A 41 1.73 9.16 9.28
C GLU A 41 2.33 7.82 8.81
N GLU A 42 1.51 7.00 8.13
CA GLU A 42 1.97 5.76 7.53
C GLU A 42 3.02 6.02 6.45
N GLN A 43 2.79 7.01 5.58
CA GLN A 43 3.77 7.37 4.55
C GLN A 43 5.06 7.95 5.18
N ALA A 44 4.97 8.67 6.29
CA ALA A 44 6.13 9.18 7.00
C ALA A 44 6.97 8.03 7.57
N ALA A 45 6.31 7.05 8.19
CA ALA A 45 6.95 5.85 8.71
C ALA A 45 7.61 5.03 7.58
N LEU A 46 6.95 4.86 6.43
CA LEU A 46 7.53 4.17 5.26
C LEU A 46 8.72 4.93 4.66
N TYR A 47 8.62 6.26 4.55
CA TYR A 47 9.70 7.09 4.00
C TYR A 47 10.95 7.07 4.89
N ALA A 48 10.76 7.03 6.21
CA ALA A 48 11.87 6.94 7.17
C ALA A 48 12.65 5.60 7.08
N GLN A 49 12.03 4.53 6.58
CA GLN A 49 12.71 3.25 6.45
C GLN A 49 13.95 3.34 5.55
N GLY A 50 15.06 2.79 6.03
CA GLY A 50 16.36 2.84 5.36
C GLY A 50 16.98 4.23 5.26
N ARG A 51 16.38 5.23 5.91
CA ARG A 51 16.90 6.60 6.02
C ARG A 51 17.19 6.99 7.47
N GLU A 52 16.42 6.43 8.41
CA GLU A 52 16.54 6.64 9.84
C GLU A 52 16.91 5.34 10.57
N ASP A 53 17.37 5.47 11.81
CA ASP A 53 17.62 4.32 12.70
C ASP A 53 16.33 3.49 12.95
N ILE A 54 16.50 2.18 13.11
CA ILE A 54 15.38 1.25 13.29
C ILE A 54 14.50 1.58 14.50
N ALA A 55 15.07 2.10 15.60
CA ALA A 55 14.30 2.54 16.76
C ALA A 55 13.40 3.73 16.42
N LYS A 56 13.92 4.69 15.63
CA LYS A 56 13.14 5.85 15.18
C LYS A 56 12.03 5.45 14.21
N VAL A 57 12.34 4.55 13.27
CA VAL A 57 11.36 4.00 12.33
C VAL A 57 10.23 3.27 13.08
N ASN A 58 10.57 2.47 14.10
CA ASN A 58 9.57 1.74 14.89
C ASN A 58 8.73 2.67 15.80
N GLU A 59 9.29 3.80 16.25
CA GLU A 59 8.52 4.85 16.92
C GLU A 59 7.46 5.44 15.99
N LEU A 60 7.85 5.83 14.76
CA LEU A 60 6.93 6.36 13.75
C LEU A 60 5.87 5.34 13.35
N ARG A 61 6.26 4.08 13.18
CA ARG A 61 5.34 2.98 12.87
C ARG A 61 4.30 2.79 13.97
N ARG A 62 4.73 2.80 15.24
CA ARG A 62 3.82 2.71 16.38
C ARG A 62 2.80 3.85 16.38
N PHE A 63 3.25 5.10 16.13
CA PHE A 63 2.35 6.25 16.03
C PHE A 63 1.34 6.11 14.87
N ALA A 64 1.78 5.57 13.73
CA ALA A 64 0.95 5.29 12.57
C ALA A 64 0.09 4.02 12.67
N GLY A 65 0.08 3.31 13.81
CA GLY A 65 -0.64 2.04 13.97
C GLY A 65 -0.12 0.93 13.04
N MET A 66 1.18 0.94 12.76
CA MET A 66 1.88 -0.06 11.95
C MET A 66 2.70 -1.00 12.84
N PRO A 67 2.85 -2.28 12.45
CA PRO A 67 3.71 -3.20 13.17
C PRO A 67 5.17 -2.75 13.10
N PRO A 68 5.99 -3.06 14.13
CA PRO A 68 7.41 -2.79 14.10
C PRO A 68 8.10 -3.60 13.00
N LEU A 69 9.23 -3.09 12.53
CA LEU A 69 10.14 -3.77 11.63
C LEU A 69 11.25 -4.49 12.39
N GLY A 70 11.75 -5.54 11.73
CA GLY A 70 13.03 -6.16 12.05
C GLY A 70 14.23 -5.41 11.45
N PRO A 71 15.42 -6.00 11.53
CA PRO A 71 16.69 -5.33 11.27
C PRO A 71 16.92 -4.94 9.79
N GLU A 72 16.16 -5.48 8.85
CA GLU A 72 16.40 -5.24 7.42
C GLU A 72 16.24 -3.78 7.00
N ASN A 73 15.41 -2.98 7.70
CA ASN A 73 15.20 -1.52 7.55
C ASN A 73 15.43 -0.97 6.13
N ARG A 74 14.83 -1.58 5.09
CA ARG A 74 15.10 -1.23 3.69
C ARG A 74 14.26 -0.04 3.25
N ILE A 75 14.78 0.75 2.31
CA ILE A 75 14.00 1.78 1.61
C ILE A 75 12.90 1.09 0.79
N VAL A 76 11.64 1.43 1.07
CA VAL A 76 10.46 0.87 0.36
C VAL A 76 9.68 1.94 -0.42
N THR A 77 10.05 3.21 -0.28
CA THR A 77 9.44 4.32 -1.01
C THR A 77 10.40 5.49 -1.12
N ASN A 78 10.23 6.29 -2.19
CA ASN A 78 10.91 7.57 -2.37
C ASN A 78 9.98 8.77 -2.14
N ALA A 79 8.67 8.54 -1.95
CA ALA A 79 7.70 9.61 -1.75
C ALA A 79 7.64 10.04 -0.28
N ARG A 80 7.77 11.34 -0.03
CA ARG A 80 7.50 11.96 1.27
C ARG A 80 5.99 11.96 1.57
N PRO A 81 5.55 12.15 2.83
CA PRO A 81 4.14 12.39 3.14
C PRO A 81 3.57 13.53 2.30
N GLY A 82 2.43 13.29 1.66
CA GLY A 82 1.76 14.24 0.76
C GLY A 82 2.25 14.20 -0.69
N TYR A 83 3.25 13.38 -1.00
CA TYR A 83 3.79 13.20 -2.36
C TYR A 83 3.49 11.82 -2.94
N SER A 84 2.79 10.96 -2.20
CA SER A 84 2.28 9.67 -2.70
C SER A 84 0.81 9.79 -3.06
N LEU A 85 0.39 9.28 -4.22
CA LEU A 85 -1.03 9.25 -4.60
C LEU A 85 -1.89 8.39 -3.66
N HIS A 86 -1.27 7.42 -2.96
CA HIS A 86 -1.94 6.68 -1.89
C HIS A 86 -2.37 7.58 -0.73
N ASN A 87 -1.74 8.75 -0.52
CA ASN A 87 -2.17 9.71 0.50
C ASN A 87 -3.52 10.35 0.21
N PHE A 88 -4.00 10.25 -1.03
CA PHE A 88 -5.22 10.88 -1.51
C PHE A 88 -6.25 9.87 -2.02
N GLY A 89 -5.99 8.56 -1.85
CA GLY A 89 -6.85 7.51 -2.40
C GLY A 89 -6.89 7.50 -3.93
N LEU A 90 -5.84 8.01 -4.58
CA LEU A 90 -5.74 8.13 -6.03
C LEU A 90 -4.88 7.03 -6.68
N ALA A 91 -4.38 6.09 -5.89
CA ALA A 91 -3.62 4.94 -6.35
C ALA A 91 -4.01 3.67 -5.59
N PHE A 92 -3.83 2.52 -6.23
CA PHE A 92 -3.97 1.21 -5.62
C PHE A 92 -2.90 0.26 -6.16
N ASP A 93 -2.40 -0.62 -5.29
CA ASP A 93 -1.42 -1.65 -5.63
C ASP A 93 -2.12 -3.02 -5.65
N VAL A 94 -1.74 -3.86 -6.60
CA VAL A 94 -2.33 -5.19 -6.82
C VAL A 94 -1.27 -6.25 -7.02
N VAL A 95 -1.63 -7.49 -6.76
CA VAL A 95 -0.82 -8.68 -7.05
C VAL A 95 -1.72 -9.77 -7.63
N PRO A 96 -1.29 -10.48 -8.69
CA PRO A 96 -2.02 -11.64 -9.18
C PRO A 96 -1.96 -12.80 -8.20
N LEU A 97 -2.97 -13.67 -8.27
CA LEU A 97 -3.07 -14.88 -7.46
C LEU A 97 -2.97 -16.12 -8.35
N ASP A 98 -2.19 -17.11 -7.92
CA ASP A 98 -2.22 -18.48 -8.45
C ASP A 98 -2.63 -19.44 -7.34
N GLY A 99 -3.67 -20.25 -7.58
CA GLY A 99 -4.27 -21.11 -6.56
C GLY A 99 -4.68 -20.36 -5.28
N GLY A 100 -5.01 -19.06 -5.38
CA GLY A 100 -5.33 -18.19 -4.25
C GLY A 100 -4.13 -17.61 -3.49
N LYS A 101 -2.89 -17.83 -3.96
CA LYS A 101 -1.66 -17.32 -3.34
C LYS A 101 -1.07 -16.17 -4.17
N PRO A 102 -0.63 -15.07 -3.54
CA PRO A 102 0.05 -13.97 -4.23
C PRO A 102 1.35 -14.43 -4.91
N ILE A 103 1.53 -14.05 -6.18
CA ILE A 103 2.78 -14.22 -6.91
C ILE A 103 3.49 -12.86 -6.98
N TRP A 104 4.67 -12.76 -6.40
CA TRP A 104 5.44 -11.51 -6.30
C TRP A 104 6.57 -11.40 -7.34
N ASP A 105 6.73 -12.42 -8.18
CA ASP A 105 7.90 -12.67 -9.03
C ASP A 105 7.56 -12.59 -10.53
#